data_AF-A0A661ZR67-F1
#
_entry.id   AF-A0A661ZR67-F1
#
_cell.length_a   1.000
_cell.length_b   1.000
_cell.length_c   1.000
_cell.angle_alpha   90.00
_cell.angle_beta   90.00
_cell.angle_gamma   90.00
#
_symmetry.space_group_name_H-M   'P 1'
#
loop_
_entity.id
_entity.type
_entity.pdbx_description
1 polymer ?
#
loop_
_entity_poly.entity_id
_entity_poly.type
_entity_poly.pdbx_seq_one_letter_code
_entity_poly.pdbx_strand_id
1 'polypeptide(L)'
;MKKVVLILVAVFTFVVTYGQIKKYPPKVVIIGIGEKNPTFNEKQYPDLKFYYTPQLVPQNENISETAAAAASLSDGVKILYKGQPEFLSNLWNNVISNNFFMLFDSKSQCYTLGYDLLRQNNDIGNRLCIDKKTLNDHVKDVVKKGKVIKPNKKEIIVQKKKFNKTMVGNELPDFNVVDIDGNSISINSVINNEPTLLVFFNLPKNIDVNKAKTEKKATMKSMFSAASGSSISSLFINLESQVFNNDIREK
;
A
#
# COMPACT_ATOMS: atom_id res chain seq x y z
N MET A 1 -31.14 61.49 9.41
CA MET A 1 -30.09 60.96 8.51
C MET A 1 -29.78 59.53 8.94
N LYS A 2 -30.19 58.53 8.16
CA LYS A 2 -30.07 57.11 8.49
C LYS A 2 -28.64 56.66 8.18
N LYS A 3 -27.86 56.25 9.20
CA LYS A 3 -26.57 55.59 9.01
C LYS A 3 -26.84 54.12 8.70
N VAL A 4 -26.74 53.74 7.43
CA VAL A 4 -26.70 52.34 7.00
C VAL A 4 -25.27 51.86 7.22
N VAL A 5 -25.05 51.07 8.26
CA VAL A 5 -23.81 50.33 8.46
C VAL A 5 -23.86 49.11 7.57
N LEU A 6 -23.03 49.08 6.53
CA LEU A 6 -22.86 47.95 5.64
C LEU A 6 -22.07 46.87 6.39
N ILE A 7 -22.75 45.83 6.88
CA ILE A 7 -22.09 44.65 7.46
C ILE A 7 -21.64 43.77 6.29
N LEU A 8 -20.35 43.87 5.99
CA LEU A 8 -19.63 43.06 5.02
C LEU A 8 -19.42 41.67 5.66
N VAL A 9 -20.40 40.79 5.50
CA VAL A 9 -20.29 39.40 5.99
C VAL A 9 -19.28 38.65 5.13
N ALA A 10 -18.13 38.42 5.76
CA ALA A 10 -17.08 37.46 5.46
C ALA A 10 -17.31 36.52 4.26
N VAL A 11 -16.48 36.73 3.24
CA VAL A 11 -16.03 35.68 2.32
C VAL A 11 -15.40 34.58 3.18
N PHE A 12 -16.17 33.55 3.52
CA PHE A 12 -15.62 32.34 4.10
C PHE A 12 -14.72 31.72 3.05
N THR A 13 -13.43 31.86 3.31
CA THR A 13 -12.34 31.09 2.72
C THR A 13 -12.82 29.68 2.39
N PHE A 14 -12.80 29.31 1.11
CA PHE A 14 -12.55 27.93 0.75
C PHE A 14 -11.18 27.60 1.37
N VAL A 15 -11.18 27.10 2.60
CA VAL A 15 -10.09 26.28 3.08
C VAL A 15 -10.15 25.10 2.13
N VAL A 16 -9.34 25.15 1.07
CA VAL A 16 -8.99 23.96 0.31
C VAL A 16 -8.53 23.00 1.38
N THR A 17 -9.39 22.04 1.73
CA THR A 17 -9.06 20.97 2.66
C THR A 17 -7.99 20.17 1.94
N TYR A 18 -6.75 20.62 2.07
CA TYR A 18 -5.58 19.81 1.79
C TYR A 18 -5.85 18.47 2.46
N GLY A 19 -5.77 17.39 1.65
CA GLY A 19 -6.05 16.04 2.12
C GLY A 19 -5.35 15.81 3.46
N GLN A 20 -6.10 15.34 4.47
CA GLN A 20 -5.55 15.21 5.82
C GLN A 20 -4.32 14.31 5.84
N ILE A 21 -4.24 13.37 4.89
CA ILE A 21 -3.09 12.51 4.66
C ILE A 21 -1.81 13.27 4.30
N LYS A 22 -1.89 14.38 3.58
CA LYS A 22 -0.72 15.24 3.29
C LYS A 22 -0.25 16.01 4.50
N LYS A 23 -1.19 16.49 5.31
CA LYS A 23 -0.90 17.35 6.45
C LYS A 23 -0.41 16.57 7.66
N TYR A 24 -0.89 15.34 7.81
CA TYR A 24 -0.55 14.44 8.90
C TYR A 24 -0.28 13.05 8.30
N PRO A 25 0.82 12.88 7.57
CA PRO A 25 1.12 11.61 6.91
C PRO A 25 1.33 10.51 7.94
N PRO A 26 0.69 9.34 7.77
CA PRO A 26 1.08 8.15 8.51
C PRO A 26 2.45 7.69 7.99
N LYS A 27 3.13 6.85 8.76
CA LYS A 27 4.22 6.05 8.19
C LYS A 27 3.67 5.16 7.08
N VAL A 28 4.38 5.05 5.96
CA VAL A 28 4.02 4.14 4.88
C VAL A 28 5.01 2.99 4.81
N VAL A 29 4.50 1.77 4.96
CA VAL A 29 5.27 0.53 4.86
C VAL A 29 4.79 -0.26 3.66
N ILE A 30 5.73 -0.64 2.81
CA ILE A 30 5.47 -1.41 1.59
C ILE A 30 5.98 -2.83 1.81
N ILE A 31 5.09 -3.83 1.70
CA ILE A 31 5.42 -5.24 1.82
C ILE A 31 5.37 -5.92 0.46
N GLY A 32 6.54 -6.32 -0.03
CA GLY A 32 6.69 -7.15 -1.22
C GLY A 32 6.48 -8.62 -0.88
N ILE A 33 5.54 -9.26 -1.57
CA ILE A 33 5.34 -10.71 -1.45
C ILE A 33 6.39 -11.44 -2.29
N GLY A 34 7.22 -12.24 -1.59
CA GLY A 34 8.36 -12.95 -2.15
C GLY A 34 9.68 -12.17 -2.04
N GLU A 35 10.67 -12.65 -2.80
CA GLU A 35 11.99 -12.03 -2.88
C GLU A 35 11.98 -10.66 -3.56
N LYS A 36 12.95 -9.82 -3.19
CA LYS A 36 13.21 -8.52 -3.83
C LYS A 36 13.50 -8.70 -5.32
N ASN A 37 12.92 -7.82 -6.15
CA ASN A 37 13.25 -7.72 -7.55
C ASN A 37 14.59 -6.96 -7.74
N PRO A 38 15.59 -7.54 -8.42
CA PRO A 38 16.93 -6.97 -8.52
C PRO A 38 17.02 -5.73 -9.42
N THR A 39 16.01 -5.52 -10.27
CA THR A 39 15.97 -4.42 -11.24
C THR A 39 15.11 -3.24 -10.78
N PHE A 40 14.39 -3.40 -9.67
CA PHE A 40 13.61 -2.34 -9.04
C PHE A 40 14.47 -1.58 -8.04
N ASN A 41 14.40 -0.24 -8.08
CA ASN A 41 15.20 0.64 -7.23
C ASN A 41 14.32 1.35 -6.21
N GLU A 42 14.29 0.84 -4.98
CA GLU A 42 13.52 1.41 -3.87
C GLU A 42 14.00 2.80 -3.45
N LYS A 43 15.28 3.11 -3.68
CA LYS A 43 15.88 4.39 -3.28
C LYS A 43 15.28 5.60 -4.01
N GLN A 44 14.49 5.36 -5.05
CA GLN A 44 13.72 6.41 -5.74
C GLN A 44 12.54 6.93 -4.90
N TYR A 45 12.16 6.22 -3.85
CA TYR A 45 11.01 6.52 -3.00
C TYR A 45 11.44 6.63 -1.52
N PRO A 46 12.08 7.75 -1.13
CA PRO A 46 12.74 7.89 0.16
C PRO A 46 11.78 7.92 1.36
N ASP A 47 10.51 8.29 1.15
CA ASP A 47 9.51 8.37 2.23
C ASP A 47 8.78 7.04 2.45
N LEU A 48 9.00 6.06 1.56
CA LEU A 48 8.44 4.71 1.65
C LEU A 48 9.44 3.72 2.26
N LYS A 49 8.98 2.91 3.22
CA LYS A 49 9.80 1.86 3.84
C LYS A 49 9.48 0.51 3.25
N PHE A 50 10.41 -0.05 2.47
CA PHE A 50 10.22 -1.32 1.77
C PHE A 50 10.74 -2.50 2.60
N TYR A 51 9.93 -3.56 2.61
CA TYR A 51 10.31 -4.85 3.16
C TYR A 51 9.81 -5.98 2.26
N TYR A 52 10.45 -7.13 2.34
CA TYR A 52 10.22 -8.30 1.50
C TYR A 52 9.99 -9.54 2.34
N THR A 53 9.42 -10.57 1.72
CA THR A 53 9.09 -11.85 2.36
C THR A 53 9.71 -12.99 1.56
N PRO A 54 11.05 -13.11 1.53
CA PRO A 54 11.75 -14.09 0.67
C PRO A 54 11.44 -15.55 1.00
N GLN A 55 10.92 -15.81 2.21
CA GLN A 55 10.46 -17.14 2.62
C GLN A 55 9.16 -17.57 1.92
N LEU A 56 8.44 -16.63 1.29
CA LEU A 56 7.30 -16.93 0.45
C LEU A 56 7.76 -17.14 -1.00
N VAL A 57 7.64 -18.37 -1.48
CA VAL A 57 8.01 -18.75 -2.84
C VAL A 57 6.77 -18.98 -3.70
N PRO A 58 6.82 -18.70 -5.01
CA PRO A 58 5.74 -19.05 -5.93
C PRO A 58 5.40 -20.54 -5.85
N GLN A 59 4.11 -20.89 -5.89
CA GLN A 59 3.67 -22.29 -5.92
C GLN A 59 4.05 -22.98 -7.23
N ASN A 60 4.05 -22.22 -8.32
CA ASN A 60 4.54 -22.66 -9.62
C ASN A 60 5.90 -21.98 -9.88
N GLU A 61 6.97 -22.78 -9.93
CA GLU A 61 8.33 -22.29 -10.12
C GLU A 61 8.63 -21.99 -11.60
N ASN A 62 7.84 -22.55 -12.52
CA ASN A 62 8.02 -22.41 -13.98
C ASN A 62 7.10 -21.34 -14.59
N ILE A 63 6.78 -20.29 -13.84
CA ILE A 63 5.95 -19.19 -14.35
C ILE A 63 6.76 -18.39 -15.39
N SER A 64 6.23 -18.28 -16.60
CA SER A 64 6.85 -17.48 -17.65
C SER A 64 6.94 -16.01 -17.24
N GLU A 65 7.98 -15.31 -17.69
CA GLU A 65 8.18 -13.88 -17.36
C GLU A 65 6.97 -13.03 -17.77
N THR A 66 6.30 -13.35 -18.89
CA THR A 66 5.07 -12.66 -19.33
C THR A 66 3.91 -12.90 -18.37
N ALA A 67 3.71 -14.14 -17.89
CA ALA A 67 2.67 -14.44 -16.92
C ALA A 67 2.97 -13.79 -15.56
N ALA A 68 4.24 -13.77 -15.16
CA ALA A 68 4.68 -13.08 -13.95
C ALA A 68 4.40 -11.58 -14.04
N ALA A 69 4.75 -10.97 -15.18
CA ALA A 69 4.50 -9.56 -15.43
C ALA A 69 3.00 -9.22 -15.46
N ALA A 70 2.18 -10.05 -16.11
CA ALA A 70 0.73 -9.90 -16.10
C ALA A 70 0.14 -9.95 -14.68
N ALA A 71 0.72 -10.77 -13.79
CA ALA A 71 0.27 -10.87 -12.41
C ALA A 71 0.53 -9.60 -11.59
N SER A 72 1.64 -8.90 -11.86
CA SER A 72 1.92 -7.60 -11.25
C SER A 72 1.03 -6.47 -11.77
N LEU A 73 0.38 -6.65 -12.92
CA LEU A 73 -0.46 -5.62 -13.57
C LEU A 73 -1.92 -5.70 -13.16
N SER A 74 -2.44 -6.91 -12.98
CA SER A 74 -3.89 -7.12 -12.84
C SER A 74 -4.20 -8.24 -11.87
N ASP A 75 -5.38 -8.15 -11.23
CA ASP A 75 -5.91 -9.24 -10.40
C ASP A 75 -6.37 -10.46 -11.19
N GLY A 76 -6.46 -10.35 -12.52
CA GLY A 76 -6.90 -11.44 -13.40
C GLY A 76 -5.88 -12.57 -13.51
N VAL A 77 -4.60 -12.27 -13.26
CA VAL A 77 -3.52 -13.24 -13.16
C VAL A 77 -2.90 -13.06 -11.78
N LYS A 78 -2.79 -14.12 -10.99
CA LYS A 78 -2.23 -14.01 -9.65
C LYS A 78 -1.24 -15.12 -9.41
N ILE A 79 -0.04 -14.75 -8.98
CA ILE A 79 0.94 -15.72 -8.51
C ILE A 79 0.53 -16.13 -7.10
N LEU A 80 0.26 -17.41 -6.92
CA LEU A 80 0.04 -17.99 -5.60
C LEU A 80 1.38 -18.27 -4.94
N TYR A 81 1.46 -18.01 -3.64
CA TYR A 81 2.66 -18.20 -2.84
C TYR A 81 2.46 -19.29 -1.79
N LYS A 82 3.55 -19.94 -1.39
CA LYS A 82 3.62 -20.90 -0.29
C LYS A 82 4.87 -20.59 0.55
N GLY A 83 4.90 -21.04 1.80
CA GLY A 83 6.05 -20.84 2.69
C GLY A 83 5.62 -20.29 4.04
N GLN A 84 6.59 -19.82 4.81
CA GLN A 84 6.35 -19.24 6.13
C GLN A 84 6.43 -17.69 6.07
N PRO A 85 5.61 -16.99 6.88
CA PRO A 85 4.54 -17.53 7.72
C PRO A 85 3.33 -17.96 6.88
N GLU A 86 2.70 -19.07 7.28
CA GLU A 86 1.51 -19.59 6.57
C GLU A 86 0.36 -18.56 6.54
N PHE A 87 0.23 -17.75 7.61
CA PHE A 87 -0.72 -16.65 7.69
C PHE A 87 -0.58 -15.70 6.49
N LEU A 88 0.64 -15.28 6.14
CA LEU A 88 0.86 -14.32 5.07
C LEU A 88 0.66 -14.95 3.69
N SER A 89 1.06 -16.21 3.48
CA SER A 89 0.74 -16.92 2.23
C SER A 89 -0.77 -17.05 2.03
N ASN A 90 -1.50 -17.40 3.10
CA ASN A 90 -2.96 -17.50 3.05
C ASN A 90 -3.60 -16.12 2.83
N LEU A 91 -3.05 -15.07 3.45
CA LEU A 91 -3.54 -13.71 3.31
C LEU A 91 -3.37 -13.23 1.88
N TRP A 92 -2.18 -13.43 1.32
CA TRP A 92 -1.89 -13.14 -0.07
C TRP A 92 -2.85 -13.89 -0.97
N ASN A 93 -2.90 -15.23 -0.91
CA ASN A 93 -3.65 -16.06 -1.84
C ASN A 93 -5.17 -15.80 -1.78
N ASN A 94 -5.74 -15.69 -0.57
CA ASN A 94 -7.19 -15.75 -0.37
C ASN A 94 -7.88 -14.39 -0.20
N VAL A 95 -7.13 -13.33 0.13
CA VAL A 95 -7.71 -12.03 0.51
C VAL A 95 -7.13 -10.89 -0.32
N ILE A 96 -5.80 -10.75 -0.34
CA ILE A 96 -5.13 -9.62 -0.97
C ILE A 96 -5.40 -9.62 -2.47
N SER A 97 -5.87 -8.49 -2.97
CA SER A 97 -5.82 -8.13 -4.38
C SER A 97 -4.78 -7.02 -4.58
N ASN A 98 -4.50 -6.65 -5.82
CA ASN A 98 -3.55 -5.59 -6.13
C ASN A 98 -3.89 -4.31 -5.35
N ASN A 99 -2.85 -3.71 -4.75
CA ASN A 99 -2.93 -2.49 -3.96
C ASN A 99 -3.87 -2.59 -2.74
N PHE A 100 -3.97 -3.78 -2.14
CA PHE A 100 -4.56 -3.95 -0.81
C PHE A 100 -3.77 -3.16 0.23
N PHE A 101 -4.48 -2.53 1.15
CA PHE A 101 -3.85 -1.74 2.20
C PHE A 101 -4.58 -1.91 3.53
N MET A 102 -3.84 -1.74 4.62
CA MET A 102 -4.33 -1.70 5.99
C MET A 102 -3.77 -0.47 6.69
N LEU A 103 -4.60 0.23 7.46
CA LEU A 103 -4.16 1.33 8.30
C LEU A 103 -4.20 0.86 9.76
N PHE A 104 -3.04 0.88 10.39
CA PHE A 104 -2.85 0.57 11.80
C PHE A 104 -2.84 1.87 12.63
N ASP A 105 -3.39 1.81 13.84
CA ASP A 105 -3.29 2.90 14.81
C ASP A 105 -1.99 2.84 15.63
N SER A 106 -1.82 3.77 16.57
CA SER A 106 -0.63 3.84 17.44
C SER A 106 -0.50 2.69 18.44
N LYS A 107 -1.50 1.79 18.53
CA LYS A 107 -1.43 0.55 19.32
C LYS A 107 -1.26 -0.68 18.41
N SER A 108 -0.87 -0.47 17.16
CA SER A 108 -0.65 -1.52 16.17
C SER A 108 -1.90 -2.37 15.87
N GLN A 109 -3.09 -1.83 16.13
CA GLN A 109 -4.35 -2.47 15.77
C GLN A 109 -4.81 -1.99 14.40
N CYS A 110 -5.30 -2.91 13.56
CA CYS A 110 -5.85 -2.56 12.25
C CYS A 110 -7.11 -1.71 12.44
N TYR A 111 -6.99 -0.41 12.23
CA TYR A 111 -8.08 0.56 12.36
C TYR A 111 -9.06 0.45 11.20
N THR A 112 -8.53 0.29 9.98
CA THR A 112 -9.32 0.07 8.77
C THR A 112 -8.49 -0.58 7.69
N LEU A 113 -9.13 -0.98 6.60
CA LEU A 113 -8.46 -1.54 5.43
C LEU A 113 -9.25 -1.26 4.15
N GLY A 114 -8.62 -1.51 3.01
CA GLY A 114 -9.25 -1.37 1.71
C GLY A 114 -8.50 -2.09 0.60
N TYR A 115 -9.06 -2.00 -0.60
CA TYR A 115 -8.57 -2.64 -1.82
C TYR A 115 -8.21 -1.55 -2.83
N ASP A 116 -7.53 -1.86 -3.92
CA ASP A 116 -7.37 -0.99 -5.09
C ASP A 116 -7.01 0.48 -4.76
N LEU A 117 -5.95 0.72 -3.99
CA LEU A 117 -5.58 2.05 -3.48
C LEU A 117 -5.58 3.17 -4.55
N LEU A 118 -5.27 2.84 -5.81
CA LEU A 118 -5.22 3.79 -6.93
C LEU A 118 -6.48 3.86 -7.82
N ARG A 119 -7.56 3.12 -7.55
CA ARG A 119 -8.63 2.89 -8.55
C ARG A 119 -9.73 3.98 -8.63
N GLN A 120 -9.55 5.15 -8.04
CA GLN A 120 -10.52 6.26 -8.14
C GLN A 120 -9.80 7.60 -8.31
N ASN A 121 -9.82 8.15 -9.54
CA ASN A 121 -9.18 9.43 -9.90
C ASN A 121 -7.70 9.55 -9.49
N ASN A 122 -7.05 8.40 -9.23
CA ASN A 122 -5.74 8.28 -8.60
C ASN A 122 -5.60 9.01 -7.25
N ASP A 123 -6.67 9.47 -6.57
CA ASP A 123 -6.57 10.16 -5.28
C ASP A 123 -6.61 9.16 -4.11
N ILE A 124 -5.43 8.91 -3.54
CA ILE A 124 -5.23 8.00 -2.40
C ILE A 124 -6.07 8.42 -1.20
N GLY A 125 -6.18 9.73 -0.94
CA GLY A 125 -6.90 10.26 0.20
C GLY A 125 -8.41 10.02 0.11
N ASN A 126 -8.97 10.05 -1.09
CA ASN A 126 -10.40 9.80 -1.33
C ASN A 126 -10.76 8.30 -1.40
N ARG A 127 -9.76 7.41 -1.30
CA ARG A 127 -10.01 5.97 -1.37
C ARG A 127 -10.95 5.52 -0.26
N LEU A 128 -12.05 4.87 -0.65
CA LEU A 128 -12.99 4.29 0.31
C LEU A 128 -12.41 3.06 1.00
N CYS A 129 -12.54 3.03 2.32
CA CYS A 129 -12.25 1.87 3.15
C CYS A 129 -13.50 1.00 3.32
N ILE A 130 -13.36 -0.13 4.03
CA ILE A 130 -14.45 -1.11 4.21
C ILE A 130 -15.72 -0.54 4.86
N ASP A 131 -15.61 0.55 5.62
CA ASP A 131 -16.71 1.22 6.32
C ASP A 131 -17.30 2.39 5.51
N LYS A 132 -16.90 2.53 4.23
CA LYS A 132 -17.32 3.58 3.30
C LYS A 132 -16.85 5.00 3.66
N LYS A 133 -15.98 5.17 4.64
CA LYS A 133 -15.25 6.44 4.85
C LYS A 133 -14.01 6.50 3.98
N THR A 134 -13.51 7.70 3.75
CA THR A 134 -12.28 7.90 2.97
C THR A 134 -11.04 7.58 3.81
N LEU A 135 -9.93 7.23 3.16
CA LEU A 135 -8.64 7.06 3.82
C LEU A 135 -8.20 8.36 4.52
N ASN A 136 -8.49 9.53 3.95
CA ASN A 136 -8.28 10.83 4.58
C ASN A 136 -8.99 10.97 5.94
N ASP A 137 -10.24 10.53 6.04
CA ASP A 137 -11.00 10.58 7.28
C ASP A 137 -10.36 9.70 8.35
N HIS A 138 -9.91 8.50 7.95
CA HIS A 138 -9.24 7.56 8.84
C HIS A 138 -7.86 8.04 9.29
N VAL A 139 -7.06 8.57 8.37
CA VAL A 139 -5.75 9.17 8.70
C VAL A 139 -5.90 10.36 9.64
N LYS A 140 -6.90 11.23 9.42
CA LYS A 140 -7.22 12.30 10.36
C LYS A 140 -7.55 11.75 11.75
N ASP A 141 -8.31 10.68 11.81
CA ASP A 141 -8.72 10.08 13.07
C ASP A 141 -7.53 9.44 13.82
N VAL A 142 -6.67 8.66 13.16
CA VAL A 142 -5.57 7.96 13.84
C VAL A 142 -4.32 8.83 14.02
N VAL A 143 -3.92 9.65 13.04
CA VAL A 143 -2.69 10.46 13.11
C VAL A 143 -2.95 11.77 13.86
N LYS A 144 -3.92 12.56 13.40
CA LYS A 144 -4.16 13.90 13.97
C LYS A 144 -4.86 13.82 15.33
N LYS A 145 -5.89 12.97 15.47
CA LYS A 145 -6.68 12.88 16.70
C LYS A 145 -6.20 11.78 17.65
N GLY A 146 -5.24 10.94 17.24
CA GLY A 146 -4.73 9.85 18.07
C GLY A 146 -5.79 8.81 18.43
N LYS A 147 -6.84 8.64 17.61
CA LYS A 147 -7.86 7.65 17.89
C LYS A 147 -7.28 6.25 17.74
N VAL A 148 -7.64 5.40 18.69
CA VAL A 148 -7.36 3.96 18.67
C VAL A 148 -8.67 3.20 18.52
N ILE A 149 -8.63 2.10 17.78
CA ILE A 149 -9.80 1.23 17.65
C ILE A 149 -9.95 0.36 18.90
N LYS A 150 -11.18 -0.14 19.12
CA LYS A 150 -11.41 -1.13 20.18
C LYS A 150 -10.87 -2.49 19.72
N PRO A 151 -10.15 -3.23 20.60
CA PRO A 151 -9.70 -4.57 20.30
C PRO A 151 -10.85 -5.49 19.89
N ASN A 152 -10.66 -6.22 18.79
CA ASN A 152 -11.58 -7.27 18.35
C ASN A 152 -11.20 -8.57 19.05
N LYS A 153 -12.20 -9.33 19.50
CA LYS A 153 -11.99 -10.61 20.20
C LYS A 153 -12.13 -11.82 19.27
N LYS A 154 -12.52 -11.59 18.01
CA LYS A 154 -12.68 -12.66 17.02
C LYS A 154 -11.32 -13.05 16.49
N GLU A 155 -11.12 -14.35 16.32
CA GLU A 155 -9.99 -14.88 15.58
C GLU A 155 -9.98 -14.34 14.15
N ILE A 156 -8.78 -14.07 13.63
CA ILE A 156 -8.59 -13.58 12.27
C ILE A 156 -8.88 -14.71 11.29
N ILE A 157 -9.86 -14.52 10.41
CA ILE A 157 -10.23 -15.50 9.40
C ILE A 157 -9.78 -15.01 8.03
N VAL A 158 -8.80 -15.72 7.46
CA VAL A 158 -8.18 -15.40 6.17
C VAL A 158 -9.02 -15.89 4.99
N GLN A 159 -10.24 -15.35 4.89
CA GLN A 159 -11.19 -15.61 3.81
C GLN A 159 -11.80 -14.28 3.37
N LYS A 160 -11.79 -13.97 2.06
CA LYS A 160 -12.19 -12.65 1.51
C LYS A 160 -13.46 -12.03 2.12
N LYS A 161 -14.53 -12.82 2.28
CA LYS A 161 -15.82 -12.34 2.82
C LYS A 161 -15.81 -12.06 4.32
N LYS A 162 -14.87 -12.64 5.07
CA LYS A 162 -14.79 -12.59 6.54
C LYS A 162 -13.61 -11.78 7.05
N PHE A 163 -12.54 -11.67 6.26
CA PHE A 163 -11.30 -11.02 6.67
C PHE A 163 -11.53 -9.59 7.17
N ASN A 164 -12.26 -8.78 6.41
CA ASN A 164 -12.56 -7.39 6.79
C ASN A 164 -13.19 -7.27 8.19
N LYS A 165 -14.07 -8.22 8.56
CA LYS A 165 -14.78 -8.22 9.85
C LYS A 165 -13.97 -8.79 11.01
N THR A 166 -12.90 -9.51 10.69
CA THR A 166 -12.06 -10.21 11.68
C THR A 166 -10.70 -9.57 11.84
N MET A 167 -10.15 -8.88 10.83
CA MET A 167 -8.89 -8.15 10.93
C MET A 167 -9.04 -6.79 11.64
N VAL A 168 -10.12 -6.05 11.37
CA VAL A 168 -10.32 -4.74 12.01
C VAL A 168 -10.46 -4.89 13.52
N GLY A 169 -9.66 -4.12 14.26
CA GLY A 169 -9.51 -4.19 15.72
C GLY A 169 -8.53 -5.27 16.21
N ASN A 170 -7.96 -6.08 15.33
CA ASN A 170 -6.90 -7.03 15.68
C ASN A 170 -5.52 -6.50 15.27
N GLU A 171 -4.49 -6.96 15.95
CA GLU A 171 -3.09 -6.82 15.54
C GLU A 171 -2.79 -7.78 14.39
N LEU A 172 -1.74 -7.50 13.63
CA LEU A 172 -1.24 -8.45 12.65
C LEU A 172 -0.53 -9.59 13.39
N PRO A 173 -0.78 -10.87 13.05
CA PRO A 173 0.06 -11.96 13.54
C PRO A 173 1.52 -11.67 13.20
N ASP A 174 2.42 -11.87 14.17
CA ASP A 174 3.82 -11.52 13.99
C ASP A 174 4.51 -12.46 12.99
N PHE A 175 5.41 -11.89 12.20
CA PHE A 175 6.25 -12.61 11.25
C PHE A 175 7.47 -11.80 10.84
N ASN A 176 8.47 -12.49 10.31
CA ASN A 176 9.70 -11.83 9.85
C ASN A 176 9.55 -11.31 8.42
N VAL A 177 9.99 -10.08 8.23
CA VAL A 177 10.23 -9.45 6.93
C VAL A 177 11.72 -9.15 6.78
N VAL A 178 12.16 -8.90 5.56
CA VAL A 178 13.54 -8.55 5.23
C VAL A 178 13.59 -7.14 4.66
N ASP A 179 14.40 -6.26 5.23
CA ASP A 179 14.57 -4.88 4.72
C ASP A 179 15.40 -4.84 3.42
N ILE A 180 15.64 -3.63 2.90
CA ILE A 180 16.39 -3.44 1.65
C ILE A 180 17.88 -3.81 1.77
N ASP A 181 18.42 -3.88 2.99
CA ASP A 181 19.81 -4.19 3.30
C ASP A 181 20.01 -5.68 3.64
N GLY A 182 18.91 -6.45 3.70
CA GLY A 182 18.92 -7.89 3.96
C GLY A 182 18.72 -8.28 5.42
N ASN A 183 18.42 -7.33 6.32
CA ASN A 183 18.20 -7.63 7.73
C ASN A 183 16.80 -8.18 7.97
N SER A 184 16.69 -9.22 8.79
CA SER A 184 15.41 -9.80 9.19
C SER A 184 14.84 -9.08 10.41
N ILE A 185 13.60 -8.61 10.32
CA ILE A 185 12.92 -7.80 11.33
C ILE A 185 11.48 -8.31 11.49
N SER A 186 10.95 -8.33 12.71
CA SER A 186 9.53 -8.64 12.98
C SER A 186 8.61 -7.55 12.42
N ILE A 187 7.51 -7.94 11.78
CA ILE A 187 6.51 -7.01 11.25
C ILE A 187 5.90 -6.16 12.37
N ASN A 188 5.73 -6.71 13.56
CA ASN A 188 5.22 -5.97 14.71
C ASN A 188 6.17 -4.84 15.11
N SER A 189 7.49 -5.05 15.01
CA SER A 189 8.49 -3.99 15.21
C SER A 189 8.41 -2.92 14.12
N VAL A 190 8.08 -3.31 12.88
CA VAL A 190 7.91 -2.39 11.75
C VAL A 190 6.66 -1.53 11.89
N ILE A 191 5.55 -2.04 12.44
CA ILE A 191 4.27 -1.29 12.59
C ILE A 191 4.04 -0.75 14.01
N ASN A 192 5.06 -0.77 14.87
CA ASN A 192 4.92 -0.46 16.29
C ASN A 192 4.71 1.04 16.56
N ASN A 193 3.90 1.37 17.57
CA ASN A 193 3.80 2.67 18.26
C ASN A 193 3.53 3.92 17.41
N GLU A 194 3.29 3.80 16.11
CA GLU A 194 2.92 4.91 15.24
C GLU A 194 1.87 4.47 14.20
N PRO A 195 0.91 5.34 13.84
CA PRO A 195 -0.05 5.00 12.82
C PRO A 195 0.64 4.70 11.48
N THR A 196 0.35 3.52 10.95
CA THR A 196 1.09 2.95 9.80
C THR A 196 0.13 2.52 8.71
N LEU A 197 0.30 3.05 7.51
CA LEU A 197 -0.34 2.57 6.30
C LEU A 197 0.52 1.46 5.68
N LEU A 198 0.06 0.22 5.80
CA LEU A 198 0.69 -0.96 5.21
C LEU A 198 0.09 -1.23 3.83
N VAL A 199 0.94 -1.34 2.80
CA VAL A 199 0.52 -1.59 1.42
C VAL A 199 1.23 -2.84 0.89
N PHE A 200 0.47 -3.76 0.29
CA PHE A 200 1.03 -5.00 -0.28
C PHE A 200 1.17 -4.89 -1.79
N PHE A 201 2.27 -5.42 -2.30
CA PHE A 201 2.52 -5.52 -3.74
C PHE A 201 3.23 -6.82 -4.09
N ASN A 202 3.26 -7.14 -5.38
CA ASN A 202 4.03 -8.25 -5.90
C ASN A 202 4.75 -7.85 -7.19
N LEU A 203 6.07 -7.88 -7.12
CA LEU A 203 6.97 -7.72 -8.26
C LEU A 203 7.91 -8.92 -8.31
N PRO A 204 7.57 -9.97 -9.07
CA PRO A 204 8.38 -11.17 -9.18
C PRO A 204 9.83 -10.89 -9.55
N LYS A 205 10.77 -11.58 -8.89
CA LYS A 205 12.22 -11.45 -9.09
C LYS A 205 12.69 -11.67 -10.52
N ASN A 206 11.99 -12.52 -11.27
CA ASN A 206 12.36 -12.92 -12.63
C ASN A 206 11.94 -11.92 -13.72
N ILE A 207 11.27 -10.82 -13.35
CA ILE A 207 10.90 -9.75 -14.26
C ILE A 207 12.02 -8.70 -14.25
N ASP A 208 12.53 -8.34 -15.42
CA ASP A 208 13.38 -7.16 -15.56
C ASP A 208 12.53 -5.95 -15.93
N VAL A 209 12.30 -5.05 -14.96
CA VAL A 209 11.46 -3.86 -15.16
C VAL A 209 12.11 -2.79 -16.04
N ASN A 210 13.40 -2.92 -16.33
CA ASN A 210 14.14 -1.99 -17.20
C ASN A 210 14.36 -2.54 -18.61
N LYS A 211 14.01 -3.81 -18.86
CA LYS A 211 14.28 -4.54 -20.10
C LYS A 211 13.88 -3.81 -21.39
N ALA A 212 12.68 -3.21 -21.42
CA ALA A 212 12.22 -2.49 -22.61
C ALA A 212 13.03 -1.22 -22.92
N LYS A 213 13.67 -0.60 -21.91
CA LYS A 213 14.52 0.58 -22.10
C LYS A 213 15.86 0.23 -22.75
N THR A 214 16.28 -1.03 -22.63
CA THR A 214 17.59 -1.51 -23.12
C THR A 214 17.51 -2.24 -24.46
N GLU A 215 16.33 -2.64 -24.92
CA GLU A 215 16.13 -3.37 -26.18
C GLU A 215 16.00 -2.44 -27.39
N LYS A 216 16.71 -2.74 -28.50
CA LYS A 216 16.58 -2.00 -29.78
C LYS A 216 15.18 -2.13 -30.42
N LYS A 217 14.51 -3.25 -30.20
CA LYS A 217 13.12 -3.50 -30.62
C LYS A 217 12.41 -4.23 -29.49
N ALA A 218 11.48 -3.55 -28.84
CA ALA A 218 10.76 -4.10 -27.71
C ALA A 218 9.93 -5.34 -28.13
N THR A 219 10.14 -6.44 -27.41
CA THR A 219 9.32 -7.65 -27.52
C THR A 219 8.06 -7.52 -26.66
N MET A 220 7.02 -8.31 -26.94
CA MET A 220 5.82 -8.36 -26.07
C MET A 220 6.22 -8.61 -24.61
N LYS A 221 7.16 -9.54 -24.39
CA LYS A 221 7.71 -9.88 -23.08
C LYS A 221 8.31 -8.67 -22.38
N SER A 222 9.21 -7.93 -23.04
CA SER A 222 9.82 -6.75 -22.42
C SER A 222 8.83 -5.60 -22.20
N MET A 223 7.83 -5.45 -23.08
CA MET A 223 6.72 -4.50 -22.87
C MET A 223 5.92 -4.83 -21.61
N PHE A 224 5.55 -6.10 -21.39
CA PHE A 224 4.85 -6.52 -20.18
C PHE A 224 5.71 -6.26 -18.94
N SER A 225 6.98 -6.65 -18.95
CA SER A 225 7.89 -6.42 -17.81
C SER A 225 8.04 -4.93 -17.46
N ALA A 226 8.20 -4.07 -18.48
CA ALA A 226 8.27 -2.63 -18.28
C ALA A 226 6.94 -2.03 -17.81
N ALA A 227 5.80 -2.53 -18.32
CA ALA A 227 4.49 -2.10 -17.86
C ALA A 227 4.26 -2.47 -16.38
N SER A 228 4.65 -3.67 -15.94
CA SER A 228 4.60 -4.06 -14.52
C SER A 228 5.41 -3.10 -13.66
N GLY A 229 6.66 -2.81 -14.10
CA GLY A 229 7.52 -1.82 -13.47
C GLY A 229 6.87 -0.44 -13.39
N SER A 230 6.28 0.03 -14.49
CA SER A 230 5.61 1.33 -14.56
C SER A 230 4.36 1.41 -13.68
N SER A 231 3.57 0.34 -13.61
CA SER A 231 2.37 0.25 -12.76
C SER A 231 2.75 0.36 -11.28
N ILE A 232 3.73 -0.43 -10.85
CA ILE A 232 4.25 -0.41 -9.47
C ILE A 232 4.99 0.88 -9.16
N SER A 233 5.68 1.47 -10.13
CA SER A 233 6.30 2.80 -9.96
C SER A 233 5.21 3.87 -9.80
N SER A 234 4.12 3.79 -10.56
CA SER A 234 3.00 4.73 -10.49
C SER A 234 2.29 4.65 -9.13
N LEU A 235 1.96 3.44 -8.67
CA LEU A 235 2.18 3.01 -7.30
C LEU A 235 2.71 4.04 -6.29
N PHE A 236 4.02 3.97 -6.20
CA PHE A 236 4.87 4.61 -5.21
C PHE A 236 5.05 6.10 -5.49
N ILE A 237 5.09 6.54 -6.75
CA ILE A 237 5.05 7.96 -7.13
C ILE A 237 3.79 8.62 -6.56
N ASN A 238 2.62 7.96 -6.67
CA ASN A 238 1.39 8.50 -6.12
C ASN A 238 1.42 8.53 -4.59
N LEU A 239 2.00 7.52 -3.94
CA LEU A 239 2.19 7.56 -2.48
C LEU A 239 3.10 8.71 -2.04
N GLU A 240 4.29 8.85 -2.65
CA GLU A 240 5.23 9.95 -2.41
C GLU A 240 4.56 11.32 -2.59
N SER A 241 3.93 11.56 -3.74
CA SER A 241 3.32 12.85 -4.07
C SER A 241 2.04 13.16 -3.28
N GLN A 242 1.23 12.15 -2.94
CA GLN A 242 -0.08 12.36 -2.33
C GLN A 242 -0.10 12.18 -0.82
N VAL A 243 0.85 11.46 -0.25
CA VAL A 243 1.01 11.31 1.21
C VAL A 243 2.05 12.30 1.73
N PHE A 244 3.20 12.43 1.05
CA PHE A 244 4.33 13.22 1.55
C PHE A 244 4.55 14.55 0.82
N ASN A 245 3.76 14.83 -0.22
CA ASN A 245 3.93 16.00 -1.08
C ASN A 245 5.32 16.09 -1.73
N ASN A 246 5.94 14.93 -1.96
CA ASN A 246 7.23 14.77 -2.64
C ASN A 246 6.96 14.24 -4.05
N ASP A 247 6.87 15.12 -5.05
CA ASP A 247 6.71 14.68 -6.43
C ASP A 247 8.07 14.32 -7.03
N ILE A 248 8.41 13.03 -6.97
CA ILE A 248 9.65 12.50 -7.53
C ILE A 248 9.72 12.55 -9.07
N ARG A 249 8.64 12.93 -9.78
CA ARG A 249 8.66 13.18 -11.23
C ARG A 249 9.32 14.51 -11.59
N GLU A 250 9.44 15.42 -10.63
CA GLU A 250 10.00 16.76 -10.82
C GLU A 250 11.51 16.84 -10.50
N LYS A 251 12.13 15.70 -10.15
CA LYS A 251 13.57 15.57 -9.88
C LYS A 251 14.29 14.89 -11.06
#